data_AF-A0A381ZTN0-F1
#
_entry.id   AF-A0A381ZTN0-F1
#
_cell.length_a   1.000
_cell.length_b   1.000
_cell.length_c   1.000
_cell.angle_alpha   90.00
_cell.angle_beta   90.00
_cell.angle_gamma   90.00
#
_symmetry.space_group_name_H-M   'P 1'
#
loop_
_entity.id
_entity.type
_entity.pdbx_description
1 polymer ?
#
loop_
_entity_poly.entity_id
_entity_poly.type
_entity_poly.pdbx_seq_one_letter_code
_entity_poly.pdbx_strand_id
1 'polypeptide(L)'
;MIMNRFVAAILKLVLISVLAIVTSGVGLFSSKNDELATDKTIKSTKPWASIDGFRSAKFGMKTKEVKQAILKDFGIFDSKIDTISHPTEQTQSLGITIDELLPNSGKSRLVYVFGYKSKKLMQVNILTGHPIDTDVMPQQVVDAGNLLGNHFFKKRYQEDGLV
;
A
#
# COMPACT_ATOMS: atom_id res chain seq x y z
N MET A 1 -27.77 34.40 55.46
CA MET A 1 -27.62 33.07 56.09
C MET A 1 -28.42 32.09 55.23
N ILE A 2 -27.89 31.20 54.39
CA ILE A 2 -26.57 30.59 54.24
C ILE A 2 -26.30 30.48 52.73
N MET A 3 -25.41 31.34 52.24
CA MET A 3 -24.74 31.20 50.96
C MET A 3 -23.43 30.48 51.28
N ASN A 4 -23.41 29.15 51.28
CA ASN A 4 -22.17 28.39 51.52
C ASN A 4 -22.27 26.88 51.17
N ARG A 5 -22.73 26.57 49.95
CA ARG A 5 -22.47 25.23 49.38
C ARG A 5 -21.63 25.25 48.10
N PHE A 6 -21.20 26.43 47.63
CA PHE A 6 -20.32 26.58 46.46
C PHE A 6 -18.88 27.00 46.80
N VAL A 7 -18.58 27.35 48.05
CA VAL A 7 -17.25 27.88 48.45
C VAL A 7 -16.28 26.78 48.93
N ALA A 8 -16.75 25.58 49.24
CA ALA A 8 -15.88 24.48 49.67
C ALA A 8 -15.08 23.81 48.53
N ALA A 9 -15.38 24.10 47.25
CA ALA A 9 -14.67 23.52 46.12
C ALA A 9 -13.60 24.46 45.51
N ILE A 10 -13.59 25.74 45.87
CA ILE A 10 -12.68 26.75 45.27
C ILE A 10 -11.48 27.06 46.20
N LEU A 11 -11.48 26.55 47.43
CA LEU A 11 -10.36 26.65 48.39
C LEU A 11 -9.53 25.35 48.51
N LYS A 12 -9.51 24.53 47.46
CA LYS A 12 -8.39 23.63 47.13
C LYS A 12 -7.61 24.18 45.94
N LEU A 13 -7.52 25.49 45.87
CA LEU A 13 -6.57 26.21 45.04
C LEU A 13 -5.19 26.12 45.74
N VAL A 14 -4.13 25.96 44.95
CA VAL A 14 -2.78 26.50 45.27
C VAL A 14 -1.98 25.84 46.39
N LEU A 15 -1.79 24.52 46.33
CA LEU A 15 -0.65 23.91 47.03
C LEU A 15 -0.07 22.68 46.33
N ILE A 16 -0.13 22.61 45.00
CA ILE A 16 0.68 21.69 44.19
C ILE A 16 1.09 22.43 42.91
N SER A 17 1.78 23.55 43.10
CA SER A 17 2.37 24.35 42.03
C SER A 17 3.80 24.69 42.41
N VAL A 18 4.60 23.66 42.70
CA VAL A 18 6.06 23.77 42.82
C VAL A 18 6.68 22.46 42.34
N LEU A 19 7.35 22.54 41.19
CA LEU A 19 8.52 21.75 40.81
C LEU A 19 8.32 20.28 40.40
N ALA A 20 7.84 20.07 39.17
CA ALA A 20 8.32 18.98 38.33
C ALA A 20 9.15 19.61 37.21
N ILE A 21 10.46 19.65 37.44
CA ILE A 21 11.47 20.11 36.50
C ILE A 21 11.35 19.22 35.25
N VAL A 22 11.05 19.83 34.11
CA VAL A 22 11.32 19.23 32.81
C VAL A 22 12.85 19.20 32.70
N THR A 23 13.46 18.13 33.20
CA THR A 23 14.83 17.81 32.86
C THR A 23 14.78 17.33 31.42
N SER A 24 15.20 18.21 30.54
CA SER A 24 15.69 17.86 29.20
C SER A 24 16.82 16.85 29.36
N GLY A 25 16.44 15.58 29.49
CA GLY A 25 17.30 14.42 29.33
C GLY A 25 17.65 14.26 27.85
N VAL A 26 18.52 15.12 27.37
CA VAL A 26 19.41 14.83 26.26
C VAL A 26 20.30 13.67 26.71
N GLY A 27 19.93 12.44 26.35
CA GLY A 27 20.77 11.27 26.60
C GLY A 27 20.00 9.95 26.62
N LEU A 28 20.44 9.04 25.76
CA LEU A 28 20.09 7.60 25.72
C LEU A 28 18.82 7.18 24.96
N PHE A 29 18.58 7.80 23.81
CA PHE A 29 18.15 7.05 22.61
C PHE A 29 19.02 7.46 21.42
N SER A 30 20.35 7.37 21.59
CA SER A 30 21.23 7.17 20.44
C SER A 30 21.23 5.67 20.16
N SER A 31 20.09 5.17 19.65
CA SER A 31 20.20 4.00 18.79
C SER A 31 20.96 4.53 17.61
N LYS A 32 22.23 4.14 17.51
CA LYS A 32 23.03 4.28 16.31
C LYS A 32 22.09 3.84 15.19
N ASN A 33 21.64 4.79 14.38
CA ASN A 33 21.12 4.45 13.08
C ASN A 33 22.33 3.78 12.45
N ASP A 34 22.35 2.45 12.45
CA ASP A 34 23.01 1.75 11.37
C ASP A 34 22.23 2.23 10.15
N GLU A 35 22.69 3.37 9.64
CA GLU A 35 22.56 3.80 8.28
C GLU A 35 22.67 2.50 7.50
N LEU A 36 21.54 2.04 6.96
CA LEU A 36 21.55 1.02 5.93
C LEU A 36 22.65 1.47 4.99
N ALA A 37 23.77 0.75 5.02
CA ALA A 37 24.97 1.11 4.31
C ALA A 37 24.64 1.02 2.82
N THR A 38 23.98 2.05 2.32
CA THR A 38 23.95 2.42 0.92
C THR A 38 25.29 3.07 0.69
N ASP A 39 26.32 2.22 0.78
CA ASP A 39 27.63 2.54 0.27
C ASP A 39 27.40 2.89 -1.21
N LYS A 40 27.35 4.19 -1.49
CA LYS A 40 27.16 4.74 -2.84
C LYS A 40 28.27 4.29 -3.80
N THR A 41 29.31 3.61 -3.28
CA THR A 41 30.41 3.05 -4.06
C THR A 41 30.21 1.58 -4.48
N ILE A 42 29.23 0.85 -3.93
CA ILE A 42 28.88 -0.50 -4.42
C ILE A 42 27.88 -0.37 -5.58
N LYS A 43 28.40 -0.20 -6.80
CA LYS A 43 27.58 -0.34 -8.01
C LYS A 43 27.09 -1.78 -8.12
N SER A 44 25.85 -2.04 -7.70
CA SER A 44 25.16 -3.31 -7.97
C SER A 44 25.32 -3.70 -9.44
N THR A 45 25.84 -4.89 -9.71
CA THR A 45 26.06 -5.41 -11.07
C THR A 45 24.79 -5.99 -11.71
N LYS A 46 23.69 -6.03 -10.95
CA LYS A 46 22.41 -6.53 -11.47
C LYS A 46 21.87 -5.60 -12.56
N PRO A 47 21.30 -6.17 -13.65
CA PRO A 47 20.55 -5.40 -14.63
C PRO A 47 19.39 -4.64 -13.99
N TRP A 48 19.00 -3.52 -14.61
CA TRP A 48 17.81 -2.78 -14.20
C TRP A 48 16.57 -3.66 -14.34
N ALA A 49 15.71 -3.62 -13.33
CA ALA A 49 14.42 -4.25 -13.38
C ALA A 49 13.50 -3.46 -14.32
N SER A 50 12.89 -4.16 -15.26
CA SER A 50 11.87 -3.61 -16.14
C SER A 50 10.49 -3.94 -15.58
N ILE A 51 9.62 -2.93 -15.52
CA ILE A 51 8.19 -3.10 -15.24
C ILE A 51 7.45 -2.67 -16.50
N ASP A 52 6.96 -3.66 -17.26
CA ASP A 52 6.26 -3.45 -18.53
C ASP A 52 4.78 -3.85 -18.45
N GLY A 53 4.30 -4.25 -17.27
CA GLY A 53 2.93 -4.65 -17.00
C GLY A 53 2.83 -5.70 -15.89
N PHE A 54 1.81 -6.56 -15.99
CA PHE A 54 1.55 -7.64 -15.05
C PHE A 54 1.24 -8.95 -15.80
N ARG A 55 2.08 -9.97 -15.60
CA ARG A 55 2.00 -11.26 -16.33
C ARG A 55 1.93 -11.04 -17.85
N SER A 56 0.91 -11.57 -18.53
CA SER A 56 0.74 -11.41 -19.98
C SER A 56 0.17 -10.03 -20.37
N ALA A 57 -0.42 -9.27 -19.44
CA ALA A 57 -0.96 -7.94 -19.70
C ALA A 57 0.14 -6.88 -19.64
N LYS A 58 0.35 -6.16 -20.74
CA LYS A 58 1.42 -5.14 -20.87
C LYS A 58 0.85 -3.74 -20.95
N PHE A 59 1.58 -2.77 -20.39
CA PHE A 59 1.24 -1.36 -20.56
C PHE A 59 1.19 -1.02 -22.05
N GLY A 60 0.21 -0.21 -22.44
CA GLY A 60 -0.06 0.09 -23.84
C GLY A 60 -1.07 -0.83 -24.53
N MET A 61 -1.44 -1.98 -23.93
CA MET A 61 -2.47 -2.87 -24.49
C MET A 61 -3.87 -2.25 -24.44
N LYS A 62 -4.70 -2.56 -25.44
CA LYS A 62 -6.12 -2.22 -25.47
C LYS A 62 -6.94 -3.18 -24.61
N THR A 63 -8.15 -2.80 -24.24
CA THR A 63 -9.07 -3.60 -23.41
C THR A 63 -9.25 -5.04 -23.91
N LYS A 64 -9.39 -5.25 -25.23
CA LYS A 64 -9.55 -6.60 -25.81
C LYS A 64 -8.31 -7.48 -25.57
N GLU A 65 -7.12 -6.92 -25.72
CA GLU A 65 -5.85 -7.63 -25.50
C GLU A 65 -5.68 -7.96 -24.01
N VAL A 66 -6.06 -7.05 -23.12
CA VAL A 66 -6.06 -7.31 -21.67
C VAL A 66 -7.06 -8.41 -21.29
N LYS A 67 -8.26 -8.45 -21.88
CA LYS A 67 -9.21 -9.56 -21.67
C LYS A 67 -8.65 -10.91 -22.11
N GLN A 68 -7.91 -10.94 -23.23
CA GLN A 68 -7.22 -12.15 -23.68
C GLN A 68 -6.08 -12.56 -22.72
N ALA A 69 -5.32 -11.59 -22.20
CA ALA A 69 -4.31 -11.85 -21.19
C ALA A 69 -4.92 -12.42 -19.90
N ILE A 70 -6.05 -11.87 -19.43
CA ILE A 70 -6.79 -12.39 -18.27
C ILE A 70 -7.22 -13.84 -18.48
N LEU A 71 -7.81 -14.15 -19.63
CA LEU A 71 -8.21 -15.52 -19.97
C LEU A 71 -7.00 -16.46 -19.97
N LYS A 72 -5.88 -16.04 -20.57
CA LYS A 72 -4.66 -16.84 -20.64
C LYS A 72 -4.03 -17.08 -19.26
N ASP A 73 -3.97 -16.04 -18.43
CA ASP A 73 -3.23 -16.10 -17.17
C ASP A 73 -4.05 -16.74 -16.03
N PHE A 74 -5.38 -16.61 -16.07
CA PHE A 74 -6.27 -17.00 -14.96
C PHE A 74 -7.44 -17.90 -15.36
N GLY A 75 -7.66 -18.14 -16.66
CA GLY A 75 -8.84 -18.90 -17.12
C GLY A 75 -10.17 -18.16 -16.89
N ILE A 76 -10.14 -16.85 -16.66
CA ILE A 76 -11.32 -16.04 -16.38
C ILE A 76 -11.89 -15.51 -17.70
N PHE A 77 -13.13 -15.90 -18.01
CA PHE A 77 -13.87 -15.46 -19.19
C PHE A 77 -14.50 -14.09 -18.99
N ASP A 78 -14.81 -13.41 -20.09
CA ASP A 78 -15.32 -12.02 -20.10
C ASP A 78 -16.57 -11.82 -19.23
N SER A 79 -17.44 -12.84 -19.13
CA SER A 79 -18.64 -12.81 -18.29
C SER A 79 -18.36 -12.67 -16.79
N LYS A 80 -17.11 -12.89 -16.36
CA LYS A 80 -16.66 -12.76 -14.97
C LYS A 80 -15.70 -11.56 -14.79
N ILE A 81 -15.57 -10.71 -15.80
CA ILE A 81 -14.74 -9.51 -15.76
C ILE A 81 -15.65 -8.30 -15.55
N ASP A 82 -15.49 -7.63 -14.42
CA ASP A 82 -16.25 -6.42 -14.12
C ASP A 82 -15.68 -5.24 -14.91
N THR A 83 -16.56 -4.44 -15.52
CA THR A 83 -16.17 -3.15 -16.09
C THR A 83 -16.52 -2.05 -15.11
N ILE A 84 -15.51 -1.29 -14.70
CA ILE A 84 -15.63 -0.22 -13.70
C ILE A 84 -15.42 1.12 -14.40
N SER A 85 -16.34 2.05 -14.21
CA SER A 85 -16.23 3.42 -14.73
C SER A 85 -15.83 4.37 -13.61
N HIS A 86 -14.81 5.18 -13.85
CA HIS A 86 -14.34 6.23 -12.94
C HIS A 86 -14.63 7.58 -13.59
N PRO A 87 -15.81 8.17 -13.34
CA PRO A 87 -16.29 9.32 -14.11
C PRO A 87 -15.45 10.59 -13.89
N THR A 88 -14.93 10.81 -12.68
CA THR A 88 -14.08 11.97 -12.34
C THR A 88 -12.77 11.93 -13.12
N GLU A 89 -12.12 10.78 -13.16
CA GLU A 89 -10.85 10.51 -13.86
C GLU A 89 -11.07 10.26 -15.35
N GLN A 90 -12.32 10.05 -15.77
CA GLN A 90 -12.75 9.66 -17.13
C GLN A 90 -12.07 8.37 -17.62
N THR A 91 -11.72 7.48 -16.70
CA THR A 91 -11.08 6.19 -17.01
C THR A 91 -12.07 5.05 -16.93
N GLN A 92 -11.73 3.96 -17.61
CA GLN A 92 -12.40 2.67 -17.44
C GLN A 92 -11.40 1.68 -16.85
N SER A 93 -11.91 0.64 -16.19
CA SER A 93 -11.08 -0.43 -15.68
C SER A 93 -11.74 -1.78 -15.83
N LEU A 94 -10.92 -2.82 -15.87
CA LEU A 94 -11.37 -4.21 -15.77
C LEU A 94 -11.01 -4.74 -14.38
N GLY A 95 -11.98 -5.28 -13.66
CA GLY A 95 -11.81 -5.89 -12.35
C GLY A 95 -12.00 -7.40 -12.41
N ILE A 96 -11.08 -8.16 -11.81
CA ILE A 96 -11.24 -9.60 -11.58
C ILE A 96 -10.89 -9.95 -10.13
N THR A 97 -11.58 -10.92 -9.57
CA THR A 97 -11.28 -11.50 -8.26
C THR A 97 -10.62 -12.86 -8.45
N ILE A 98 -9.52 -13.10 -7.75
CA ILE A 98 -8.70 -14.31 -7.83
C ILE A 98 -8.53 -14.86 -6.42
N ASP A 99 -8.81 -16.14 -6.22
CA ASP A 99 -8.84 -16.72 -4.87
C ASP A 99 -7.47 -16.77 -4.20
N GLU A 100 -6.40 -17.00 -4.97
CA GLU A 100 -5.04 -17.06 -4.44
C GLU A 100 -4.05 -16.51 -5.47
N LEU A 101 -3.88 -15.19 -5.47
CA LEU A 101 -2.94 -14.52 -6.39
C LEU A 101 -1.48 -14.69 -5.95
N LEU A 102 -1.27 -14.68 -4.64
CA LEU A 102 0.00 -14.91 -3.97
C LEU A 102 -0.18 -16.08 -2.98
N PRO A 103 0.87 -16.86 -2.69
CA PRO A 103 0.78 -17.97 -1.77
C PRO A 103 0.20 -17.54 -0.42
N ASN A 104 -0.83 -18.24 0.05
CA ASN A 104 -1.50 -18.00 1.33
C ASN A 104 -2.05 -16.57 1.52
N SER A 105 -2.31 -15.80 0.46
CA SER A 105 -2.76 -14.39 0.59
C SER A 105 -4.26 -14.19 0.78
N GLY A 106 -5.05 -15.26 0.64
CA GLY A 106 -6.50 -15.14 0.45
C GLY A 106 -6.84 -14.45 -0.88
N LYS A 107 -8.12 -14.11 -1.03
CA LYS A 107 -8.64 -13.54 -2.28
C LYS A 107 -8.04 -12.16 -2.54
N SER A 108 -7.76 -11.90 -3.80
CA SER A 108 -7.23 -10.62 -4.28
C SER A 108 -8.03 -10.11 -5.47
N ARG A 109 -8.14 -8.78 -5.57
CA ARG A 109 -8.77 -8.08 -6.69
C ARG A 109 -7.68 -7.47 -7.55
N LEU A 110 -7.65 -7.84 -8.82
CA LEU A 110 -6.84 -7.15 -9.83
C LEU A 110 -7.72 -6.13 -10.56
N VAL A 111 -7.21 -4.91 -10.69
CA VAL A 111 -7.88 -3.82 -11.43
C VAL A 111 -6.93 -3.27 -12.48
N TYR A 112 -7.28 -3.46 -13.75
CA TYR A 112 -6.54 -2.97 -14.91
C TYR A 112 -7.13 -1.64 -15.35
N VAL A 113 -6.39 -0.53 -15.21
CA VAL A 113 -6.87 0.83 -15.48
C VAL A 113 -6.41 1.33 -16.84
N PHE A 114 -7.36 1.83 -17.64
CA PHE A 114 -7.13 2.32 -18.99
C PHE A 114 -7.16 3.85 -19.03
N GLY A 115 -6.17 4.44 -19.71
CA GLY A 115 -6.11 5.88 -19.88
C GLY A 115 -7.32 6.47 -20.61
N TYR A 116 -7.73 7.67 -20.20
CA TYR A 116 -8.88 8.34 -20.81
C TYR A 116 -8.70 8.56 -22.31
N LYS A 117 -7.63 9.25 -22.75
CA LYS A 117 -7.41 9.54 -24.18
C LYS A 117 -6.85 8.34 -24.93
N SER A 118 -5.87 7.65 -24.36
CA SER A 118 -5.17 6.55 -25.02
C SER A 118 -6.02 5.29 -25.15
N LYS A 119 -6.97 5.06 -24.21
CA LYS A 119 -7.71 3.79 -24.04
C LYS A 119 -6.79 2.57 -23.92
N LYS A 120 -5.58 2.80 -23.42
CA LYS A 120 -4.53 1.80 -23.24
C LYS A 120 -4.28 1.55 -21.75
N LEU A 121 -3.93 0.31 -21.41
CA LEU A 121 -3.54 -0.08 -20.07
C LEU A 121 -2.35 0.79 -19.62
N MET A 122 -2.49 1.42 -18.46
CA MET A 122 -1.45 2.28 -17.89
C MET A 122 -1.13 1.94 -16.44
N GLN A 123 -2.02 1.24 -15.75
CA GLN A 123 -1.87 0.91 -14.35
C GLN A 123 -2.56 -0.41 -14.03
N VAL A 124 -1.98 -1.17 -13.11
CA VAL A 124 -2.55 -2.40 -12.56
C VAL A 124 -2.52 -2.27 -11.05
N ASN A 125 -3.70 -2.32 -10.41
CA ASN A 125 -3.82 -2.31 -8.96
C ASN A 125 -4.08 -3.74 -8.48
N ILE A 126 -3.40 -4.10 -7.41
CA ILE A 126 -3.60 -5.37 -6.70
C ILE A 126 -4.11 -5.00 -5.31
N LEU A 127 -5.34 -5.41 -4.99
CA LEU A 127 -5.92 -5.23 -3.67
C LEU A 127 -6.03 -6.61 -3.02
N THR A 128 -5.43 -6.75 -1.85
CA THR A 128 -5.40 -7.98 -1.06
C THR A 128 -5.85 -7.65 0.35
N GLY A 129 -6.63 -8.54 0.97
CA GLY A 129 -7.18 -8.32 2.30
C GLY A 129 -8.62 -7.78 2.27
N HIS A 130 -9.06 -7.22 3.40
CA HIS A 130 -10.38 -6.59 3.50
C HIS A 130 -10.47 -5.33 2.61
N PRO A 131 -11.60 -5.07 1.92
CA PRO A 131 -12.86 -5.82 1.97
C PRO A 131 -12.98 -6.94 0.91
N ILE A 132 -11.92 -7.23 0.13
CA ILE A 132 -11.97 -8.20 -0.96
C ILE A 132 -12.14 -9.63 -0.44
N ASP A 133 -11.49 -9.93 0.68
CA ASP A 133 -11.62 -11.17 1.42
C ASP A 133 -11.93 -10.84 2.89
N THR A 134 -13.14 -11.19 3.34
CA THR A 134 -13.57 -10.98 4.74
C THR A 134 -13.05 -12.07 5.67
N ASP A 135 -12.61 -13.20 5.12
CA ASP A 135 -12.19 -14.37 5.89
C ASP A 135 -10.65 -14.44 5.99
N VAL A 136 -9.94 -13.53 5.34
CA VAL A 136 -8.47 -13.44 5.38
C VAL A 136 -7.97 -13.08 6.77
N MET A 137 -6.97 -13.83 7.25
CA MET A 137 -6.34 -13.54 8.53
C MET A 137 -5.37 -12.35 8.40
N PRO A 138 -5.25 -11.47 9.42
CA PRO A 138 -4.31 -10.34 9.38
C PRO A 138 -2.87 -10.74 9.04
N GLN A 139 -2.41 -11.89 9.57
CA GLN A 139 -1.06 -12.39 9.30
C GLN A 139 -0.85 -12.75 7.82
N GLN A 140 -1.87 -13.26 7.12
CA GLN A 140 -1.78 -13.57 5.69
C GLN A 140 -1.55 -12.30 4.85
N VAL A 141 -2.17 -11.19 5.24
CA VAL A 141 -1.96 -9.89 4.58
C VAL A 141 -0.54 -9.38 4.81
N VAL A 142 -0.04 -9.50 6.04
CA VAL A 142 1.35 -9.13 6.39
C VAL A 142 2.35 -9.98 5.61
N ASP A 143 2.14 -11.29 5.55
CA ASP A 143 3.02 -12.24 4.84
C ASP A 143 3.04 -11.97 3.33
N ALA A 144 1.87 -11.69 2.72
CA ALA A 144 1.78 -11.29 1.32
C ALA A 144 2.55 -9.98 1.04
N GLY A 145 2.44 -8.99 1.94
CA GLY A 145 3.19 -7.74 1.87
C GLY A 145 4.71 -7.97 1.96
N ASN A 146 5.14 -8.78 2.91
CA ASN A 146 6.55 -9.16 3.08
C ASN A 146 7.09 -9.92 1.85
N LEU A 147 6.30 -10.83 1.27
CA LEU A 147 6.67 -11.56 0.07
C LEU A 147 6.89 -10.60 -1.11
N LEU A 148 5.95 -9.68 -1.34
CA LEU A 148 6.07 -8.66 -2.40
C LEU A 148 7.26 -7.73 -2.15
N GLY A 149 7.38 -7.18 -0.94
CA GLY A 149 8.50 -6.33 -0.55
C GLY A 149 9.84 -7.01 -0.81
N ASN A 150 10.00 -8.24 -0.32
CA ASN A 150 11.20 -9.05 -0.55
C ASN A 150 11.47 -9.32 -2.04
N HIS A 151 10.43 -9.52 -2.86
CA HIS A 151 10.57 -9.67 -4.31
C HIS A 151 11.10 -8.39 -4.96
N PHE A 152 10.56 -7.23 -4.58
CA PHE A 152 10.97 -5.93 -5.11
C PHE A 152 12.36 -5.51 -4.61
N PHE A 153 12.69 -5.68 -3.33
CA PHE A 153 14.01 -5.32 -2.78
C PHE A 153 15.17 -6.11 -3.40
N LYS A 154 14.92 -7.31 -3.94
CA LYS A 154 15.96 -8.11 -4.62
C LYS A 154 16.37 -7.58 -5.99
N LYS A 155 15.57 -6.66 -6.55
CA LYS A 155 15.71 -6.10 -7.89
C LYS A 155 16.30 -4.70 -7.84
N ARG A 156 16.92 -4.27 -8.95
CA ARG A 156 17.51 -2.94 -9.07
C ARG A 156 16.56 -2.04 -9.86
N TYR A 157 15.83 -1.16 -9.19
CA TYR A 157 14.93 -0.19 -9.82
C TYR A 157 15.64 1.14 -10.00
N GLN A 158 15.35 1.84 -11.10
CA GLN A 158 15.78 3.22 -11.23
C GLN A 158 15.05 4.05 -10.17
N GLU A 159 15.81 4.85 -9.42
CA GLU A 159 15.23 5.85 -8.55
C GLU A 159 14.65 6.96 -9.43
N ASP A 160 13.35 6.93 -9.61
CA ASP A 160 12.59 8.00 -10.26
C ASP A 160 11.62 8.53 -9.18
N GLY A 161 12.05 9.56 -8.48
CA GLY A 161 11.29 10.17 -7.38
C GLY A 161 10.23 11.13 -7.92
N LEU A 162 9.12 11.25 -7.20
CA LEU A 162 8.28 12.44 -7.29
C LEU A 162 9.05 13.58 -6.60
N VAL A 163 9.79 14.37 -7.37
CA VAL A 163 10.40 15.63 -6.92
C VAL A 163 9.33 16.69 -6.69
#